data_AF-A0A1X1N1J5-F1
#
_entry.id   AF-A0A1X1N1J5-F1
#
_cell.length_a   1.000
_cell.length_b   1.000
_cell.length_c   1.000
_cell.angle_alpha   90.00
_cell.angle_beta   90.00
_cell.angle_gamma   90.00
#
_symmetry.space_group_name_H-M   'P 1'
#
loop_
_entity.id
_entity.type
_entity.pdbx_description
1 polymer ?
#
loop_
_entity_poly.entity_id
_entity_poly.type
_entity_poly.pdbx_seq_one_letter_code
_entity_poly.pdbx_strand_id
1 'polypeptide(L)'
;MSGDAGRIGASRIEPADVRAVVTVFVGEYGTVPPGGVPQEALLSDLDVDSLGLVDLLTLLEREFGVEVPDERIAGISSVADLIDEVVAVSLPGGAHGPGRGDDERSPLS
;
A
#
# COMPACT_ATOMS: atom_id res chain seq x y z
N MET A 1 -13.90 -31.57 -1.17
CA MET A 1 -13.35 -30.28 -1.61
C MET A 1 -11.88 -30.34 -1.25
N SER A 2 -11.00 -30.97 -2.05
CA SER A 2 -10.28 -30.36 -3.18
C SER A 2 -9.87 -28.92 -2.82
N GLY A 3 -8.64 -28.53 -2.57
CA GLY A 3 -7.33 -29.12 -2.78
C GLY A 3 -6.40 -27.92 -3.05
N ASP A 4 -5.39 -27.71 -2.22
CA ASP A 4 -4.20 -26.88 -2.51
C ASP A 4 -3.17 -27.20 -1.41
N ALA A 5 -2.31 -28.19 -1.58
CA ALA A 5 -1.02 -28.09 -2.28
C ALA A 5 -0.14 -26.97 -1.69
N GLY A 6 0.95 -27.38 -1.05
CA GLY A 6 1.81 -26.49 -0.31
C GLY A 6 2.48 -25.41 -1.16
N ARG A 7 2.75 -24.27 -0.51
CA ARG A 7 3.85 -23.39 -0.90
C ARG A 7 4.30 -22.52 0.28
N ILE A 8 4.91 -23.13 1.28
CA ILE A 8 5.92 -22.43 2.10
C ILE A 8 7.20 -22.36 1.29
N GLY A 9 7.19 -21.55 0.23
CA GLY A 9 8.30 -21.41 -0.70
C GLY A 9 8.21 -20.05 -1.36
N ALA A 10 8.95 -19.08 -0.81
CA ALA A 10 9.11 -17.72 -1.29
C ALA A 10 7.78 -17.00 -1.58
N SER A 11 7.09 -16.54 -0.53
CA SER A 11 5.81 -15.84 -0.69
C SER A 11 6.05 -14.50 -1.36
N ARG A 12 5.73 -14.39 -2.65
CA ARG A 12 5.59 -13.11 -3.33
C ARG A 12 4.54 -12.30 -2.56
N ILE A 13 4.85 -11.05 -2.27
CA ILE A 13 3.88 -10.13 -1.66
C ILE A 13 2.83 -9.82 -2.73
N GLU A 14 1.57 -10.15 -2.45
CA GLU A 14 0.48 -9.85 -3.37
C GLU A 14 -0.14 -8.48 -3.05
N PRO A 15 -0.58 -7.71 -4.05
CA PRO A 15 -1.27 -6.43 -3.85
C PRO A 15 -2.44 -6.48 -2.87
N ALA A 16 -3.15 -7.62 -2.84
CA ALA A 16 -4.28 -7.84 -1.95
C ALA A 16 -3.86 -7.94 -0.48
N ASP A 17 -2.68 -8.48 -0.19
CA ASP A 17 -2.16 -8.61 1.18
C ASP A 17 -1.78 -7.24 1.74
N VAL A 18 -1.07 -6.43 0.95
CA VAL A 18 -0.73 -5.05 1.32
C VAL A 18 -1.99 -4.23 1.57
N ARG A 19 -2.98 -4.32 0.66
CA ARG A 19 -4.26 -3.62 0.82
C ARG A 19 -5.01 -4.06 2.09
N ALA A 20 -4.93 -5.33 2.47
CA ALA A 20 -5.55 -5.81 3.70
C ALA A 20 -4.94 -5.14 4.94
N VAL A 21 -3.61 -5.02 4.98
CA VAL A 21 -2.91 -4.32 6.07
C VAL A 21 -3.29 -2.84 6.12
N VAL A 22 -3.29 -2.15 4.98
CA VAL A 22 -3.74 -0.75 4.88
C VAL A 22 -5.17 -0.59 5.38
N THR A 23 -6.07 -1.51 5.00
CA THR A 23 -7.48 -1.48 5.43
C THR A 23 -7.61 -1.64 6.95
N VAL A 24 -6.82 -2.53 7.55
CA VAL A 24 -6.79 -2.72 9.01
C VAL A 24 -6.26 -1.48 9.69
N PHE A 25 -5.15 -0.92 9.20
CA PHE A 25 -4.54 0.29 9.76
C PHE A 25 -5.52 1.47 9.74
N VAL A 26 -6.11 1.78 8.58
CA VAL A 26 -7.09 2.87 8.44
C VAL A 26 -8.33 2.60 9.31
N GLY A 27 -8.72 1.34 9.52
CA GLY A 27 -9.81 0.98 10.43
C GLY A 27 -9.53 1.25 11.90
N GLU A 28 -8.27 1.32 12.33
CA GLU A 28 -7.90 1.66 13.71
C GLU A 28 -7.98 3.18 13.97
N TYR A 29 -7.76 4.01 12.94
CA TYR A 29 -7.73 5.48 13.06
C TYR A 29 -8.99 6.17 12.51
N GLY A 30 -9.78 5.51 11.66
CA GLY A 30 -10.88 6.12 10.92
C GLY A 30 -12.06 5.18 10.61
N THR A 31 -12.78 5.48 9.53
CA THR A 31 -13.94 4.69 9.07
C THR A 31 -13.65 4.09 7.70
N VAL A 32 -13.61 2.76 7.62
CA VAL A 32 -13.48 2.05 6.34
C VAL A 32 -14.86 1.96 5.66
N PRO A 33 -15.00 2.38 4.39
CA PRO A 33 -16.28 2.28 3.68
C PRO A 33 -16.71 0.83 3.47
N PRO A 34 -18.03 0.58 3.32
CA PRO A 34 -18.55 -0.75 3.03
C PRO A 34 -18.11 -1.19 1.64
N GLY A 35 -17.02 -1.96 1.57
CA GLY A 35 -16.33 -2.32 0.34
C GLY A 35 -14.80 -2.34 0.46
N GLY A 36 -14.25 -1.78 1.55
CA GLY A 36 -12.82 -1.69 1.78
C GLY A 36 -12.20 -0.44 1.18
N VAL A 37 -10.89 -0.29 1.34
CA VAL A 37 -10.14 0.86 0.83
C VAL A 37 -9.87 0.70 -0.68
N PRO A 38 -10.31 1.64 -1.54
CA PRO A 38 -10.01 1.58 -2.98
C PRO A 38 -8.53 1.89 -3.23
N GLN A 39 -7.94 1.33 -4.29
CA GLN A 39 -6.52 1.56 -4.59
C GLN A 39 -6.27 3.01 -5.02
N GLU A 40 -7.23 3.63 -5.67
CA GLU A 40 -7.19 5.02 -6.11
C GLU A 40 -7.43 6.02 -4.97
N ALA A 41 -7.69 5.58 -3.74
CA ALA A 41 -7.80 6.49 -2.60
C ALA A 41 -6.46 7.14 -2.30
N LEU A 42 -6.50 8.46 -2.07
CA LEU A 42 -5.38 9.18 -1.50
C LEU A 42 -5.25 8.83 -0.03
N LEU A 43 -4.02 8.71 0.46
CA LEU A 43 -3.74 8.45 1.87
C LEU A 43 -4.32 9.56 2.75
N SER A 44 -4.24 10.81 2.31
CA SER A 44 -4.83 11.96 3.00
C SER A 44 -6.35 11.89 3.11
N ASP A 45 -7.05 11.23 2.17
CA ASP A 45 -8.51 11.04 2.23
C ASP A 45 -8.90 9.97 3.25
N LEU A 46 -7.95 9.08 3.58
CA LEU A 46 -8.08 8.02 4.58
C LEU A 46 -7.61 8.45 5.97
N ASP A 47 -7.38 9.74 6.20
CA ASP A 47 -6.83 10.30 7.44
C ASP A 47 -5.41 9.79 7.77
N VAL A 48 -4.67 9.37 6.74
CA VAL A 48 -3.26 8.96 6.86
C VAL A 48 -2.36 10.15 6.57
N ASP A 49 -1.94 10.83 7.63
CA ASP A 49 -0.95 11.91 7.58
C ASP A 49 0.47 11.38 7.35
N SER A 50 1.44 12.29 7.20
CA SER A 50 2.87 11.96 7.03
C SER A 50 3.44 11.06 8.13
N LEU A 51 2.99 11.20 9.38
CA LEU A 51 3.35 10.31 10.48
C LEU A 51 2.68 8.94 10.36
N GLY A 52 1.39 8.92 9.98
CA GLY A 52 0.64 7.68 9.76
C GLY A 52 1.22 6.84 8.62
N LEU A 53 1.74 7.49 7.58
CA LEU A 53 2.46 6.83 6.49
C LEU A 53 3.72 6.11 6.99
N VAL A 54 4.52 6.74 7.86
CA VAL A 54 5.72 6.13 8.45
C VAL A 54 5.37 4.93 9.32
N ASP A 55 4.31 5.02 10.13
CA ASP A 55 3.83 3.92 10.96
C ASP A 55 3.30 2.75 10.12
N LEU A 56 2.52 3.06 9.07
CA LEU A 56 1.99 2.08 8.13
C LEU A 56 3.10 1.37 7.37
N LEU A 57 4.10 2.09 6.90
CA LEU A 57 5.28 1.50 6.25
C LEU A 57 6.04 0.60 7.22
N THR A 58 6.32 1.08 8.43
CA THR A 58 6.99 0.26 9.46
C THR A 58 6.21 -1.03 9.73
N LEU A 59 4.88 -1.00 9.72
CA LEU A 59 4.04 -2.19 9.86
C LEU A 59 4.21 -3.14 8.66
N LEU A 60 4.16 -2.62 7.44
CA LEU A 60 4.32 -3.39 6.20
C LEU A 60 5.71 -4.02 6.08
N GLU A 61 6.76 -3.26 6.39
CA GLU A 61 8.15 -3.73 6.44
C GLU A 61 8.32 -4.90 7.41
N ARG A 62 7.71 -4.80 8.59
CA ARG A 62 7.77 -5.85 9.61
C ARG A 62 6.93 -7.07 9.27
N GLU A 63 5.75 -6.87 8.69
CA GLU A 63 4.83 -7.94 8.29
C GLU A 63 5.39 -8.76 7.13
N PHE A 64 5.93 -8.06 6.12
CA PHE A 64 6.40 -8.69 4.88
C PHE A 64 7.91 -8.90 4.82
N GLY A 65 8.68 -8.34 5.75
CA GLY A 65 10.14 -8.42 5.76
C GLY A 65 10.80 -7.62 4.63
N VAL A 66 10.21 -6.48 4.27
CA VAL A 66 10.74 -5.56 3.23
C VAL A 66 11.31 -4.29 3.85
N GLU A 67 12.01 -3.50 3.06
CA GLU A 67 12.53 -2.18 3.43
C GLU A 67 12.24 -1.21 2.29
N VAL A 68 11.50 -0.14 2.58
CA VAL A 68 11.12 0.88 1.59
C VAL A 68 11.98 2.13 1.84
N PRO A 69 12.87 2.50 0.90
CA PRO A 69 13.75 3.66 1.11
C PRO A 69 12.97 4.98 1.09
N ASP A 70 13.44 5.95 1.89
CA ASP A 70 12.78 7.25 2.08
C ASP A 70 12.49 8.01 0.78
N GLU A 71 13.34 7.86 -0.25
CA GLU A 71 13.11 8.53 -1.54
C GLU A 71 11.84 8.04 -2.24
N ARG A 72 11.44 6.78 -2.02
CA ARG A 72 10.19 6.22 -2.53
C ARG A 72 9.01 6.67 -1.70
N ILE A 73 9.16 6.76 -0.38
CA ILE A 73 8.12 7.24 0.55
C ILE A 73 7.61 8.62 0.14
N ALA A 74 8.52 9.53 -0.22
CA ALA A 74 8.15 10.89 -0.63
C ALA A 74 7.26 10.95 -1.90
N GLY A 75 7.25 9.89 -2.71
CA GLY A 75 6.40 9.77 -3.90
C GLY A 75 5.04 9.12 -3.65
N ILE A 76 4.81 8.54 -2.46
CA ILE A 76 3.58 7.81 -2.15
C ILE A 76 2.49 8.81 -1.76
N SER A 77 1.45 8.92 -2.59
CA SER A 77 0.28 9.76 -2.33
C SER A 77 -1.02 8.96 -2.26
N SER A 78 -1.07 7.82 -2.94
CA SER A 78 -2.23 6.93 -2.99
C SER A 78 -1.95 5.53 -2.42
N VAL A 79 -3.03 4.78 -2.15
CA VAL A 79 -2.94 3.38 -1.74
C VAL A 79 -2.33 2.51 -2.83
N ALA A 80 -2.59 2.83 -4.10
CA ALA A 80 -1.99 2.16 -5.25
C ALA A 80 -0.46 2.32 -5.24
N ASP A 81 0.04 3.54 -5.04
CA ASP A 81 1.48 3.80 -4.98
C ASP A 81 2.14 3.01 -3.86
N LEU A 82 1.53 3.01 -2.67
CA LEU A 82 2.03 2.25 -1.53
C LEU A 82 2.11 0.75 -1.84
N ILE A 83 1.07 0.19 -2.45
CA ILE A 83 1.03 -1.22 -2.85
C ILE A 83 2.13 -1.51 -3.87
N ASP A 84 2.24 -0.68 -4.90
CA ASP A 84 3.23 -0.87 -5.96
C ASP A 84 4.66 -0.78 -5.41
N GLU A 85 4.94 0.15 -4.50
CA GLU A 85 6.26 0.28 -3.87
C GLU A 85 6.61 -0.95 -3.03
N VAL A 86 5.69 -1.43 -2.19
CA VAL A 86 5.91 -2.63 -1.34
C VAL A 86 6.11 -3.89 -2.19
N VAL A 87 5.32 -4.04 -3.26
CA VAL A 87 5.47 -5.17 -4.19
C VAL A 87 6.76 -5.05 -5.00
N ALA A 88 7.16 -3.83 -5.40
CA ALA A 88 8.38 -3.59 -6.16
C ALA A 88 9.64 -3.90 -5.35
N VAL A 89 9.70 -3.54 -4.07
CA VAL A 89 10.86 -3.86 -3.21
C VAL A 89 10.98 -5.36 -2.92
N SER A 90 9.88 -6.10 -2.97
CA SER A 90 9.86 -7.57 -2.89
C SER A 90 10.58 -8.24 -4.07
N LEU A 91 10.62 -7.57 -5.22
CA LEU A 91 11.12 -8.14 -6.48
C LEU A 91 12.57 -7.70 -6.75
N PRO A 92 13.47 -8.62 -7.11
CA PRO A 92 14.81 -8.24 -7.55
C PRO A 92 14.71 -7.51 -8.89
N GLY A 93 14.92 -6.19 -8.88
CA GLY A 93 15.01 -5.35 -10.08
C GLY A 93 13.82 -4.42 -10.35
N GLY A 94 13.06 -4.00 -9.33
CA GLY A 94 11.94 -3.07 -9.45
C GLY A 94 12.27 -1.76 -10.17
N ALA A 95 12.04 -1.74 -11.49
CA ALA A 95 12.10 -0.54 -12.31
C ALA A 95 10.94 0.38 -11.91
N HIS A 96 11.29 1.59 -11.48
CA HIS A 96 10.38 2.68 -11.14
C HIS A 96 9.42 2.94 -12.31
N GLY A 97 8.17 2.50 -12.18
CA GLY A 97 7.08 2.90 -13.06
C GLY A 97 6.80 4.39 -12.83
N PRO A 98 6.46 5.16 -13.86
CA PRO A 98 6.30 6.61 -13.72
C PRO A 98 5.16 6.89 -12.74
N GLY A 99 5.49 7.61 -11.66
CA GLY A 99 4.53 8.17 -10.73
C GLY A 99 3.39 8.79 -11.52
N ARG A 100 2.21 8.18 -11.39
CA ARG A 100 1.00 8.69 -12.02
C ARG A 100 0.61 9.89 -11.19
N GLY A 101 1.14 11.06 -11.55
CA GLY A 101 0.70 12.32 -10.97
C GLY A 101 -0.82 12.32 -11.03
N ASP A 102 -1.45 12.37 -9.87
CA ASP A 102 -2.88 12.53 -9.75
C ASP A 102 -3.20 13.94 -10.26
N ASP A 103 -3.36 14.04 -11.58
CA ASP A 103 -3.82 15.22 -12.28
C ASP A 103 -5.06 15.77 -11.55
N GLU A 104 -4.88 16.94 -10.92
CA GLU A 104 -5.88 17.96 -10.63
C GLU A 104 -7.32 17.47 -10.42
N ARG A 105 -7.63 16.96 -9.22
CA ARG A 105 -9.00 17.12 -8.70
C ARG A 105 -9.15 18.49 -8.05
N SER A 106 -9.07 19.51 -8.91
CA SER A 106 -9.67 20.82 -8.65
C SER A 106 -11.16 20.63 -8.30
N PRO A 107 -11.72 21.38 -7.33
CA PRO A 107 -13.07 21.17 -6.84
C PRO A 107 -14.10 21.50 -7.93
N LEU A 108 -15.08 20.62 -8.14
CA LEU A 108 -16.25 20.99 -8.94
C LEU A 108 -17.18 21.84 -8.05
N SER A 109 -17.19 23.15 -8.35
CA SER A 109 -18.09 24.26 -7.97
C SER A 109 -19.03 24.12 -6.78
#